data_AF-A0A4P5W0H5-F1
#
_entry.id   AF-A0A4P5W0H5-F1
#
_cell.length_a   1.000
_cell.length_b   1.000
_cell.length_c   1.000
_cell.angle_alpha   90.00
_cell.angle_beta   90.00
_cell.angle_gamma   90.00
#
_symmetry.space_group_name_H-M   'P 1'
#
loop_
_entity.id
_entity.type
_entity.pdbx_description
1 polymer ?
#
loop_
_entity_poly.entity_id
_entity_poly.type
_entity_poly.pdbx_seq_one_letter_code
_entity_poly.pdbx_strand_id
1 'polypeptide(L)'
;MKNASSLGFYTSADDDSTTSVSNGENELTYTYSFSGTCGVTAGGGCTFAIYDTSTNIRSEIDVFMDGNIAWDTDLKLADTWGYGAAERPAITTLLHEFGHAMGLGHETRYYNMMGSDWTVMTSNGAAYTSALGEDATTGLRALYGSTTGSYEDLAVSHWRYSSFSGEYSTHARNRVQDSAGTELSYTTTAGQPVYTITKGAKGKAEVTVDNNGAAAQTTTLKLYLSADSTITTSDTALLSQSIYMAADVPSTGAYAVTWPSTLTSGATWYVGACVDASSTLTEVREDNNCAYIAQLKVR
;
A
#
# COMPACT_ATOMS: atom_id res chain seq x y z
N MET A 1 0.22 -14.33 -4.02
CA MET A 1 -0.44 -13.01 -4.17
C MET A 1 -1.90 -13.24 -4.55
N LYS A 2 -2.84 -12.47 -4.02
CA LYS A 2 -4.25 -12.49 -4.48
C LYS A 2 -4.54 -11.17 -5.17
N ASN A 3 -5.16 -11.23 -6.35
CA ASN A 3 -5.64 -10.07 -7.11
C ASN A 3 -6.77 -10.54 -8.05
N ALA A 4 -7.46 -9.60 -8.70
CA ALA A 4 -8.60 -9.90 -9.57
C ALA A 4 -8.23 -10.44 -10.98
N SER A 5 -6.96 -10.74 -11.27
CA SER A 5 -6.53 -11.40 -12.51
C SER A 5 -6.52 -12.92 -12.40
N SER A 6 -6.58 -13.60 -13.53
CA SER A 6 -6.55 -15.06 -13.60
C SER A 6 -5.17 -15.68 -13.30
N LEU A 7 -4.14 -14.83 -13.10
CA LEU A 7 -2.78 -15.27 -12.88
C LEU A 7 -2.61 -15.93 -11.50
N GLY A 8 -2.21 -17.19 -11.52
CA GLY A 8 -1.70 -17.90 -10.34
C GLY A 8 -0.18 -17.84 -10.30
N PHE A 9 0.37 -17.51 -9.13
CA PHE A 9 1.81 -17.55 -8.88
C PHE A 9 2.09 -18.41 -7.64
N TYR A 10 3.04 -19.32 -7.75
CA TYR A 10 3.49 -20.21 -6.69
C TYR A 10 5.01 -20.23 -6.65
N THR A 11 5.57 -20.26 -5.45
CA THR A 11 6.99 -20.47 -5.19
C THR A 11 7.15 -21.84 -4.55
N SER A 12 8.10 -22.63 -5.03
CA SER A 12 8.52 -23.89 -4.40
C SER A 12 9.96 -23.77 -3.94
N ALA A 13 10.32 -24.53 -2.90
CA ALA A 13 11.72 -24.72 -2.56
C ALA A 13 12.40 -25.46 -3.71
N ASP A 14 13.54 -24.93 -4.13
CA ASP A 14 14.33 -25.47 -5.21
C ASP A 14 14.98 -26.81 -4.81
N ASP A 15 15.25 -27.67 -5.78
CA ASP A 15 15.96 -28.95 -5.61
C ASP A 15 17.46 -28.89 -5.98
N ASP A 16 17.90 -27.71 -6.41
CA ASP A 16 19.23 -27.37 -6.87
C ASP A 16 20.00 -26.49 -5.83
N SER A 17 21.29 -26.24 -6.05
CA SER A 17 22.12 -25.37 -5.17
C SER A 17 22.83 -24.23 -5.89
N THR A 18 22.49 -23.97 -7.15
CA THR A 18 23.15 -22.97 -8.00
C THR A 18 22.18 -21.89 -8.45
N THR A 19 22.60 -20.63 -8.32
CA THR A 19 21.82 -19.48 -8.79
C THR A 19 22.63 -18.71 -9.84
N SER A 20 22.05 -18.48 -11.01
CA SER A 20 22.63 -17.76 -12.14
C SER A 20 21.57 -17.25 -13.08
N VAL A 21 21.71 -15.99 -13.51
CA VAL A 21 20.94 -15.45 -14.64
C VAL A 21 21.19 -16.28 -15.90
N SER A 22 20.12 -16.54 -16.65
CA SER A 22 20.13 -17.21 -17.96
C SER A 22 20.46 -18.70 -17.94
N ASN A 23 20.08 -19.43 -16.90
CA ASN A 23 20.27 -20.88 -16.81
C ASN A 23 19.05 -21.72 -17.25
N GLY A 24 17.92 -21.07 -17.56
CA GLY A 24 16.67 -21.72 -17.93
C GLY A 24 15.76 -22.07 -16.75
N GLU A 25 16.05 -21.58 -15.54
CA GLU A 25 15.28 -21.83 -14.33
C GLU A 25 14.90 -20.50 -13.66
N ASN A 26 13.69 -20.40 -13.11
CA ASN A 26 13.27 -19.15 -12.46
C ASN A 26 13.82 -19.10 -11.04
N GLU A 27 14.58 -18.05 -10.70
CA GLU A 27 15.23 -17.94 -9.40
C GLU A 27 14.58 -16.91 -8.48
N LEU A 28 14.60 -17.19 -7.18
CA LEU A 28 14.35 -16.19 -6.13
C LEU A 28 15.42 -16.34 -5.05
N THR A 29 16.34 -15.38 -4.97
CA THR A 29 17.47 -15.48 -4.02
C THR A 29 17.96 -14.13 -3.51
N TYR A 30 18.81 -14.17 -2.49
CA TYR A 30 19.57 -13.02 -2.04
C TYR A 30 20.95 -13.02 -2.67
N THR A 31 21.39 -11.88 -3.21
CA THR A 31 22.75 -11.70 -3.74
C THR A 31 23.53 -10.71 -2.88
N TYR A 32 24.75 -11.10 -2.48
CA TYR A 32 25.68 -10.20 -1.79
C TYR A 32 26.53 -9.38 -2.77
N SER A 33 26.41 -9.65 -4.07
CA SER A 33 27.03 -8.87 -5.15
C SER A 33 26.00 -8.03 -5.92
N PHE A 34 24.99 -7.50 -5.20
CA PHE A 34 23.79 -6.89 -5.78
C PHE A 34 24.07 -5.85 -6.88
N SER A 35 24.99 -4.90 -6.68
CA SER A 35 25.30 -3.92 -7.72
C SER A 35 25.92 -4.54 -8.98
N GLY A 36 26.63 -5.65 -8.86
CA GLY A 36 27.14 -6.41 -10.00
C GLY A 36 26.04 -7.19 -10.71
N THR A 37 25.14 -7.82 -9.94
CA THR A 37 24.00 -8.59 -10.48
C THR A 37 22.95 -7.68 -11.13
N CYS A 38 22.49 -6.66 -10.41
CA CYS A 38 21.34 -5.82 -10.79
C CYS A 38 21.71 -4.55 -11.58
N GLY A 39 23.01 -4.21 -11.69
CA GLY A 39 23.45 -3.02 -12.43
C GLY A 39 23.01 -1.68 -11.84
N VAL A 40 22.48 -1.68 -10.61
CA VAL A 40 22.02 -0.50 -9.87
C VAL A 40 22.70 -0.40 -8.50
N THR A 41 22.63 0.76 -7.87
CA THR A 41 23.11 0.94 -6.49
C THR A 41 22.33 0.04 -5.54
N ALA A 42 23.02 -0.52 -4.54
CA ALA A 42 22.45 -1.32 -3.45
C ALA A 42 21.22 -0.67 -2.80
N GLY A 43 20.29 -1.51 -2.29
CA GLY A 43 19.15 -1.05 -1.50
C GLY A 43 17.76 -1.55 -1.91
N GLY A 44 17.63 -2.63 -2.70
CA GLY A 44 16.33 -3.11 -3.15
C GLY A 44 16.31 -4.54 -3.72
N GLY A 45 15.42 -4.76 -4.68
CA GLY A 45 15.36 -5.96 -5.49
C GLY A 45 15.66 -5.65 -6.96
N CYS A 46 15.80 -6.68 -7.78
CA CYS A 46 15.75 -6.55 -9.22
C CYS A 46 15.19 -7.82 -9.86
N THR A 47 14.51 -7.65 -10.99
CA THR A 47 13.98 -8.76 -11.80
C THR A 47 14.61 -8.78 -13.18
N PHE A 48 15.09 -9.95 -13.60
CA PHE A 48 15.53 -10.21 -14.96
C PHE A 48 14.51 -11.11 -15.65
N ALA A 49 13.99 -10.67 -16.80
CA ALA A 49 13.13 -11.49 -17.64
C ALA A 49 13.88 -11.83 -18.93
N ILE A 50 14.06 -13.12 -19.18
CA ILE A 50 14.75 -13.67 -20.34
C ILE A 50 13.70 -14.22 -21.29
N TYR A 51 13.85 -13.89 -22.57
CA TYR A 51 12.89 -14.26 -23.60
C TYR A 51 13.51 -15.28 -24.54
N ASP A 52 12.74 -16.32 -24.85
CA ASP A 52 13.04 -17.18 -25.98
C ASP A 52 12.94 -16.33 -27.27
N THR A 53 14.08 -16.11 -27.91
CA THR A 53 14.20 -15.27 -29.10
C THR A 53 13.39 -15.75 -30.31
N SER A 54 12.95 -17.01 -30.33
CA SER A 54 12.16 -17.61 -31.41
C SER A 54 10.65 -17.46 -31.21
N THR A 55 10.19 -17.51 -29.96
CA THR A 55 8.75 -17.42 -29.62
C THR A 55 8.35 -16.07 -29.04
N ASN A 56 9.32 -15.26 -28.62
CA ASN A 56 9.14 -14.04 -27.84
C ASN A 56 8.32 -14.25 -26.54
N ILE A 57 8.38 -15.48 -26.01
CA ILE A 57 7.79 -15.86 -24.73
C ILE A 57 8.89 -15.80 -23.66
N ARG A 58 8.54 -15.41 -22.43
CA ARG A 58 9.46 -15.45 -21.29
C ARG A 58 9.86 -16.89 -21.03
N SER A 59 11.14 -17.19 -21.18
CA SER A 59 11.72 -18.51 -20.93
C SER A 59 12.18 -18.66 -19.48
N GLU A 60 12.53 -17.54 -18.83
CA GLU A 60 13.11 -17.52 -17.49
C GLU A 60 12.93 -16.13 -16.84
N ILE A 61 12.75 -16.13 -15.53
CA ILE A 61 12.60 -14.95 -14.70
C ILE A 61 13.35 -15.14 -13.39
N ASP A 62 14.29 -14.25 -13.13
CA ASP A 62 15.08 -14.25 -11.89
C ASP A 62 14.76 -13.02 -11.06
N VAL A 63 14.56 -13.23 -9.77
CA VAL A 63 14.35 -12.18 -8.77
C VAL A 63 15.47 -12.23 -7.75
N PHE A 64 16.25 -11.14 -7.69
CA PHE A 64 17.33 -10.98 -6.73
C PHE A 64 16.99 -9.93 -5.70
N MET A 65 17.19 -10.27 -4.43
CA MET A 65 17.09 -9.37 -3.30
C MET A 65 18.50 -8.98 -2.84
N ASP A 66 18.71 -7.72 -2.44
CA ASP A 66 20.00 -7.29 -1.91
C ASP A 66 20.31 -7.95 -0.56
N GLY A 67 21.33 -8.82 -0.53
CA GLY A 67 21.78 -9.49 0.69
C GLY A 67 22.51 -8.58 1.67
N ASN A 68 22.87 -7.35 1.28
CA ASN A 68 23.68 -6.46 2.11
C ASN A 68 22.88 -5.48 2.98
N ILE A 69 21.54 -5.54 2.94
CA ILE A 69 20.67 -4.65 3.71
C ILE A 69 19.85 -5.41 4.75
N ALA A 70 19.36 -4.67 5.75
CA ALA A 70 18.42 -5.19 6.72
C ALA A 70 17.01 -5.24 6.12
N TRP A 71 16.34 -6.38 6.26
CA TRP A 71 15.01 -6.64 5.73
C TRP A 71 14.02 -6.84 6.86
N ASP A 72 12.93 -6.07 6.82
CA ASP A 72 11.76 -6.32 7.66
C ASP A 72 11.00 -7.51 7.09
N THR A 73 10.89 -8.55 7.90
CA THR A 73 10.19 -9.81 7.60
C THR A 73 9.06 -10.11 8.58
N ASP A 74 8.85 -9.25 9.60
CA ASP A 74 7.85 -9.47 10.64
C ASP A 74 6.66 -8.48 10.59
N LEU A 75 6.68 -7.57 9.61
CA LEU A 75 5.61 -6.67 9.23
C LEU A 75 5.30 -5.58 10.26
N LYS A 76 6.26 -5.22 11.12
CA LYS A 76 6.05 -4.19 12.14
C LYS A 76 6.36 -2.80 11.63
N LEU A 77 5.48 -1.87 11.97
CA LEU A 77 5.69 -0.45 11.69
C LEU A 77 6.97 0.11 12.33
N ALA A 78 7.39 -0.45 13.45
CA ALA A 78 8.54 0.04 14.21
C ALA A 78 9.89 -0.23 13.52
N ASP A 79 9.92 -1.13 12.54
CA ASP A 79 11.15 -1.65 11.96
C ASP A 79 11.33 -1.19 10.50
N THR A 80 10.23 -0.92 9.79
CA THR A 80 10.24 -0.59 8.36
C THR A 80 10.56 0.87 7.98
N TRP A 81 11.32 1.05 6.89
CA TRP A 81 11.68 2.35 6.29
C TRP A 81 10.50 3.27 6.01
N GLY A 82 9.37 2.70 5.56
CA GLY A 82 8.16 3.48 5.27
C GLY A 82 7.68 4.28 6.47
N TYR A 83 7.95 3.81 7.69
CA TYR A 83 7.58 4.50 8.93
C TYR A 83 8.80 5.07 9.66
N GLY A 84 9.89 5.32 8.93
CA GLY A 84 11.08 6.03 9.42
C GLY A 84 12.06 5.18 10.22
N ALA A 85 11.92 3.87 10.20
CA ALA A 85 12.85 2.93 10.82
C ALA A 85 13.94 2.46 9.84
N ALA A 86 14.67 1.39 10.17
CA ALA A 86 15.97 1.07 9.56
C ALA A 86 15.96 -0.13 8.61
N GLU A 87 14.85 -0.84 8.47
CA GLU A 87 14.76 -2.07 7.65
C GLU A 87 13.89 -1.88 6.40
N ARG A 88 14.30 -2.47 5.27
CA ARG A 88 13.50 -2.43 4.05
C ARG A 88 12.37 -3.47 4.13
N PRO A 89 11.11 -3.11 3.83
CA PRO A 89 9.99 -4.07 3.82
C PRO A 89 10.17 -5.16 2.76
N ALA A 90 10.53 -6.38 3.17
CA ALA A 90 10.78 -7.48 2.23
C ALA A 90 9.55 -7.80 1.39
N ILE A 91 8.36 -7.80 2.01
CA ILE A 91 7.13 -8.15 1.31
C ILE A 91 6.78 -7.17 0.18
N THR A 92 6.92 -5.85 0.37
CA THR A 92 6.56 -4.89 -0.68
C THR A 92 7.57 -4.93 -1.82
N THR A 93 8.85 -5.11 -1.51
CA THR A 93 9.88 -5.24 -2.53
C THR A 93 9.69 -6.51 -3.35
N LEU A 94 9.40 -7.65 -2.71
CA LEU A 94 9.08 -8.88 -3.43
C LEU A 94 7.83 -8.71 -4.32
N LEU A 95 6.79 -8.04 -3.83
CA LEU A 95 5.60 -7.75 -4.64
C LEU A 95 5.93 -6.89 -5.87
N HIS A 96 6.81 -5.90 -5.73
CA HIS A 96 7.30 -5.07 -6.82
C HIS A 96 8.08 -5.89 -7.86
N GLU A 97 9.08 -6.66 -7.42
CA GLU A 97 9.89 -7.48 -8.31
C GLU A 97 9.07 -8.57 -9.01
N PHE A 98 8.12 -9.18 -8.28
CA PHE A 98 7.17 -10.08 -8.91
C PHE A 98 6.22 -9.36 -9.88
N GLY A 99 5.90 -8.09 -9.66
CA GLY A 99 5.23 -7.26 -10.65
C GLY A 99 5.97 -7.28 -11.99
N HIS A 100 7.29 -7.08 -12.00
CA HIS A 100 8.11 -7.22 -13.20
C HIS A 100 8.12 -8.65 -13.77
N ALA A 101 8.20 -9.67 -12.91
CA ALA A 101 8.10 -11.07 -13.30
C ALA A 101 6.79 -11.37 -14.06
N MET A 102 5.71 -10.68 -13.67
CA MET A 102 4.39 -10.75 -14.29
C MET A 102 4.17 -9.71 -15.39
N GLY A 103 5.19 -8.92 -15.71
CA GLY A 103 5.22 -8.03 -16.87
C GLY A 103 4.65 -6.65 -16.67
N LEU A 104 4.52 -6.22 -15.42
CA LEU A 104 4.28 -4.83 -15.09
C LEU A 104 5.59 -4.02 -15.23
N GLY A 105 5.47 -2.82 -15.78
CA GLY A 105 6.51 -1.80 -15.73
C GLY A 105 6.32 -0.89 -14.52
N HIS A 106 7.25 0.05 -14.33
CA HIS A 106 7.09 1.08 -13.31
C HIS A 106 5.89 1.99 -13.60
N GLU A 107 5.33 2.58 -12.54
CA GLU A 107 4.18 3.50 -12.61
C GLU A 107 4.54 4.84 -11.98
N THR A 108 4.29 5.97 -12.66
CA THR A 108 4.63 7.32 -12.20
C THR A 108 3.45 8.18 -11.77
N ARG A 109 2.21 7.80 -12.08
CA ARG A 109 1.03 8.67 -12.05
C ARG A 109 0.15 8.45 -10.83
N TYR A 110 0.20 7.26 -10.23
CA TYR A 110 -0.72 6.83 -9.17
C TYR A 110 0.02 6.22 -7.98
N TYR A 111 -0.69 6.11 -6.84
CA TYR A 111 -0.24 5.32 -5.70
C TYR A 111 -0.22 3.84 -6.12
N ASN A 112 0.96 3.24 -6.23
CA ASN A 112 1.09 1.93 -6.87
C ASN A 112 2.31 1.15 -6.41
N MET A 113 2.19 -0.17 -6.32
CA MET A 113 3.28 -1.08 -5.99
C MET A 113 4.49 -0.92 -6.92
N MET A 114 4.25 -0.66 -8.21
CA MET A 114 5.29 -0.43 -9.22
C MET A 114 5.90 0.99 -9.18
N GLY A 115 5.55 1.79 -8.18
CA GLY A 115 6.25 3.01 -7.80
C GLY A 115 7.25 2.75 -6.67
N SER A 116 7.29 3.65 -5.69
CA SER A 116 8.09 3.49 -4.47
C SER A 116 7.46 2.44 -3.55
N ASP A 117 7.76 1.16 -3.82
CA ASP A 117 7.15 -0.03 -3.19
C ASP A 117 7.15 0.02 -1.65
N TRP A 118 8.21 0.53 -1.03
CA TRP A 118 8.38 0.59 0.42
C TRP A 118 7.41 1.54 1.16
N THR A 119 6.48 2.15 0.43
CA THR A 119 5.39 2.97 0.98
C THR A 119 4.01 2.50 0.53
N VAL A 120 3.91 1.36 -0.16
CA VAL A 120 2.65 0.76 -0.57
C VAL A 120 2.21 -0.24 0.48
N MET A 121 1.81 0.29 1.63
CA MET A 121 1.52 -0.46 2.85
C MET A 121 0.52 0.26 3.72
N THR A 122 -0.47 -0.44 4.26
CA THR A 122 -1.47 0.15 5.15
C THR A 122 -1.40 -0.43 6.54
N SER A 123 -1.94 0.27 7.54
CA SER A 123 -1.92 -0.20 8.92
C SER A 123 -3.14 0.22 9.71
N ASN A 124 -3.59 -0.69 10.55
CA ASN A 124 -4.66 -0.49 11.52
C ASN A 124 -4.22 -0.97 12.92
N GLY A 125 -3.01 -0.59 13.32
CA GLY A 125 -2.39 -1.06 14.55
C GLY A 125 -0.87 -0.92 14.48
N ALA A 126 -0.14 -1.87 15.08
CA ALA A 126 1.32 -1.88 15.10
C ALA A 126 1.97 -2.62 13.92
N ALA A 127 1.18 -3.39 13.16
CA ALA A 127 1.64 -4.12 11.99
C ALA A 127 1.10 -3.49 10.71
N TYR A 128 1.80 -3.66 9.60
CA TYR A 128 1.30 -3.27 8.28
C TYR A 128 0.92 -4.47 7.43
N THR A 129 0.07 -4.21 6.45
CA THR A 129 -0.23 -5.10 5.34
C THR A 129 0.08 -4.38 4.03
N SER A 130 0.18 -5.14 2.94
CA SER A 130 0.41 -4.60 1.61
C SER A 130 -0.45 -5.35 0.59
N ALA A 131 -0.68 -4.70 -0.55
CA ALA A 131 -1.38 -5.22 -1.70
C ALA A 131 -0.71 -4.69 -2.97
N LEU A 132 -0.98 -5.32 -4.12
CA LEU A 132 -0.48 -4.84 -5.42
C LEU A 132 -1.06 -3.45 -5.76
N GLY A 133 -2.26 -3.13 -5.28
CA GLY A 133 -2.99 -1.92 -5.62
C GLY A 133 -3.81 -2.08 -6.90
N GLU A 134 -4.72 -1.13 -7.13
CA GLU A 134 -5.71 -1.20 -8.21
C GLU A 134 -5.07 -1.22 -9.60
N ASP A 135 -4.13 -0.32 -9.86
CA ASP A 135 -3.57 -0.15 -11.20
C ASP A 135 -2.63 -1.33 -11.57
N ALA A 136 -1.84 -1.85 -10.62
CA ALA A 136 -1.10 -3.09 -10.84
C ALA A 136 -2.04 -4.28 -11.11
N THR A 137 -3.14 -4.39 -10.35
CA THR A 137 -4.17 -5.42 -10.58
C THR A 137 -4.81 -5.27 -11.96
N THR A 138 -5.04 -4.05 -12.41
CA THR A 138 -5.55 -3.74 -13.75
C THR A 138 -4.59 -4.19 -14.84
N GLY A 139 -3.30 -3.87 -14.68
CA GLY A 139 -2.25 -4.32 -15.60
C GLY A 139 -2.21 -5.85 -15.72
N LEU A 140 -2.30 -6.56 -14.60
CA LEU A 140 -2.34 -8.03 -14.60
C LEU A 140 -3.62 -8.57 -15.24
N ARG A 141 -4.79 -7.95 -15.00
CA ARG A 141 -6.03 -8.33 -15.69
C ARG A 141 -5.94 -8.10 -17.20
N ALA A 142 -5.26 -7.04 -17.63
CA ALA A 142 -5.05 -6.78 -19.06
C ALA A 142 -4.14 -7.82 -19.72
N LEU A 143 -3.11 -8.30 -19.01
CA LEU A 143 -2.16 -9.30 -19.51
C LEU A 143 -2.71 -10.73 -19.46
N TYR A 144 -3.44 -11.08 -18.39
CA TYR A 144 -3.80 -12.47 -18.08
C TYR A 144 -5.32 -12.71 -18.04
N GLY A 145 -6.13 -11.68 -18.21
CA GLY A 145 -7.59 -11.76 -18.03
C GLY A 145 -8.01 -11.70 -16.56
N SER A 146 -9.30 -11.47 -16.32
CA SER A 146 -9.88 -11.39 -14.96
C SER A 146 -10.28 -12.77 -14.43
N THR A 147 -10.28 -12.94 -13.10
CA THR A 147 -10.84 -14.13 -12.44
C THR A 147 -12.31 -14.34 -12.80
N THR A 148 -12.75 -15.60 -12.89
CA THR A 148 -14.18 -15.93 -13.02
C THR A 148 -14.86 -15.92 -11.64
N GLY A 149 -15.92 -15.12 -11.49
CA GLY A 149 -16.64 -14.93 -10.22
C GLY A 149 -16.44 -13.52 -9.65
N SER A 150 -17.11 -13.20 -8.53
CA SER A 150 -16.91 -11.93 -7.83
C SER A 150 -15.58 -11.96 -7.08
N TYR A 151 -14.67 -11.05 -7.43
CA TYR A 151 -13.48 -10.74 -6.65
C TYR A 151 -13.62 -9.28 -6.22
N GLU A 152 -13.95 -9.09 -4.96
CA GLU A 152 -14.16 -7.78 -4.33
C GLU A 152 -13.15 -7.62 -3.20
N ASP A 153 -12.50 -6.46 -3.15
CA ASP A 153 -11.43 -6.15 -2.19
C ASP A 153 -11.22 -4.63 -2.15
N LEU A 154 -11.98 -3.97 -1.29
CA LEU A 154 -11.86 -2.58 -0.95
C LEU A 154 -10.82 -2.43 0.17
N ALA A 155 -10.18 -1.27 0.22
CA ALA A 155 -9.19 -1.00 1.23
C ALA A 155 -9.10 0.50 1.52
N VAL A 156 -8.64 0.82 2.73
CA VAL A 156 -8.15 2.16 3.06
C VAL A 156 -6.64 2.13 3.08
N SER A 157 -6.03 3.02 2.32
CA SER A 157 -4.59 3.22 2.32
C SER A 157 -4.18 4.30 3.30
N HIS A 158 -3.07 4.02 3.98
CA HIS A 158 -2.42 4.94 4.90
C HIS A 158 -1.60 6.03 4.18
N TRP A 159 -1.39 5.83 2.88
CA TRP A 159 -0.58 6.65 1.99
C TRP A 159 -1.40 7.15 0.82
N ARG A 160 -0.89 8.19 0.18
CA ARG A 160 -1.40 8.73 -1.07
C ARG A 160 -0.27 8.89 -2.07
N TYR A 161 -0.64 9.01 -3.33
CA TYR A 161 0.25 9.56 -4.35
C TYR A 161 0.71 10.97 -3.95
N SER A 162 1.96 11.30 -4.25
CA SER A 162 2.53 12.62 -3.97
C SER A 162 3.22 13.23 -5.18
N SER A 163 4.13 12.51 -5.81
CA SER A 163 4.88 12.97 -6.98
C SER A 163 5.50 11.75 -7.68
N PHE A 164 6.56 11.93 -8.46
CA PHE A 164 7.35 10.84 -9.03
C PHE A 164 8.85 11.18 -8.99
N SER A 165 9.70 10.16 -9.06
CA SER A 165 11.15 10.29 -9.18
C SER A 165 11.67 9.23 -10.14
N GLY A 166 12.30 9.67 -11.24
CA GLY A 166 12.60 8.79 -12.36
C GLY A 166 11.33 8.15 -12.91
N GLU A 167 11.30 6.83 -12.93
CA GLU A 167 10.16 6.03 -13.42
C GLU A 167 9.19 5.61 -12.31
N TYR A 168 9.44 6.01 -11.06
CA TYR A 168 8.66 5.56 -9.91
C TYR A 168 7.75 6.67 -9.37
N SER A 169 6.48 6.36 -9.14
CA SER A 169 5.63 7.21 -8.31
C SER A 169 6.17 7.24 -6.88
N THR A 170 5.95 8.36 -6.20
CA THR A 170 6.37 8.58 -4.82
C THR A 170 5.14 8.89 -3.99
N HIS A 171 5.16 8.43 -2.75
CA HIS A 171 4.01 8.44 -1.87
C HIS A 171 4.27 9.27 -0.63
N ALA A 172 3.20 9.81 -0.06
CA ALA A 172 3.24 10.55 1.18
C ALA A 172 2.06 10.17 2.06
N ARG A 173 2.16 10.50 3.34
CA ARG A 173 1.10 10.31 4.32
C ARG A 173 -0.15 11.08 3.91
N ASN A 174 -1.32 10.48 4.12
CA ASN A 174 -2.58 11.20 4.03
C ASN A 174 -2.58 12.38 5.03
N ARG A 175 -3.23 13.47 4.64
CA ARG A 175 -3.17 14.74 5.36
C ARG A 175 -4.37 14.97 6.26
N VAL A 176 -4.15 15.75 7.32
CA VAL A 176 -5.22 16.41 8.07
C VAL A 176 -5.15 17.90 7.75
N GLN A 177 -6.29 18.47 7.38
CA GLN A 177 -6.38 19.83 6.84
C GLN A 177 -7.35 20.68 7.66
N ASP A 178 -7.20 21.99 7.56
CA ASP A 178 -8.23 22.93 8.02
C ASP A 178 -9.49 22.86 7.14
N SER A 179 -10.51 23.65 7.48
CA SER A 179 -11.75 23.70 6.72
C SER A 179 -11.59 24.25 5.29
N ALA A 180 -10.53 25.04 5.04
CA ALA A 180 -10.20 25.56 3.72
C ALA A 180 -9.46 24.54 2.84
N GLY A 181 -8.87 23.50 3.44
CA GLY A 181 -8.08 22.48 2.74
C GLY A 181 -6.56 22.67 2.87
N THR A 182 -6.10 23.61 3.71
CA THR A 182 -4.67 23.76 4.02
C THR A 182 -4.25 22.67 5.00
N GLU A 183 -3.16 21.98 4.73
CA GLU A 183 -2.59 20.99 5.65
C GLU A 183 -2.24 21.63 7.00
N LEU A 184 -2.67 20.99 8.08
CA LEU A 184 -2.40 21.47 9.44
C LEU A 184 -0.94 21.25 9.81
N SER A 185 -0.43 22.08 10.72
CA SER A 185 0.90 21.85 11.29
C SER A 185 0.95 20.53 12.07
N TYR A 186 2.01 19.77 11.86
CA TYR A 186 2.28 18.53 12.58
C TYR A 186 3.71 18.49 13.11
N THR A 187 3.93 17.58 14.05
CA THR A 187 5.26 17.11 14.45
C THR A 187 5.43 15.67 14.01
N THR A 188 6.64 15.14 14.01
CA THR A 188 6.89 13.73 13.66
C THR A 188 7.18 12.92 14.92
N THR A 189 6.51 11.78 15.09
CA THR A 189 6.78 10.79 16.14
C THR A 189 6.86 9.41 15.49
N ALA A 190 7.96 8.69 15.70
CA ALA A 190 8.21 7.39 15.06
C ALA A 190 7.93 7.41 13.54
N GLY A 191 8.51 8.40 12.85
CA GLY A 191 8.35 8.62 11.41
C GLY A 191 6.96 9.04 10.92
N GLN A 192 5.99 9.23 11.83
CA GLN A 192 4.59 9.53 11.47
C GLN A 192 4.18 10.95 11.87
N PRO A 193 3.31 11.60 11.07
CA PRO A 193 2.80 12.93 11.40
C PRO A 193 1.79 12.88 12.56
N VAL A 194 1.99 13.77 13.52
CA VAL A 194 1.10 14.06 14.64
C VAL A 194 0.55 15.47 14.44
N TYR A 195 -0.65 15.57 13.86
CA TYR A 195 -1.28 16.85 13.52
C TYR A 195 -1.86 17.52 14.75
N THR A 196 -1.72 18.84 14.81
CA THR A 196 -2.37 19.63 15.85
C THR A 196 -3.78 20.00 15.41
N ILE A 197 -4.79 19.61 16.20
CA ILE A 197 -6.19 20.00 15.99
C ILE A 197 -6.72 20.84 17.14
N THR A 198 -7.73 21.67 16.85
CA THR A 198 -8.47 22.43 17.86
C THR A 198 -9.80 21.73 18.10
N LYS A 199 -10.11 21.41 19.36
CA LYS A 199 -11.41 20.80 19.72
C LYS A 199 -12.59 21.70 19.30
N GLY A 200 -13.66 21.10 18.79
CA GLY A 200 -14.83 21.81 18.27
C GLY A 200 -14.63 22.50 16.92
N ALA A 201 -13.41 22.57 16.39
CA ALA A 201 -13.16 23.18 15.09
C ALA A 201 -13.55 22.24 13.95
N LYS A 202 -13.81 22.84 12.77
CA LYS A 202 -13.97 22.11 11.52
C LYS A 202 -12.61 21.86 10.88
N GLY A 203 -12.46 20.70 10.24
CA GLY A 203 -11.29 20.34 9.45
C GLY A 203 -11.66 19.40 8.33
N LYS A 204 -10.64 18.84 7.67
CA LYS A 204 -10.81 17.73 6.72
C LYS A 204 -9.79 16.63 7.01
N ALA A 205 -10.19 15.38 6.83
CA ALA A 205 -9.29 14.24 6.79
C ALA A 205 -9.18 13.76 5.34
N GLU A 206 -7.96 13.69 4.83
CA GLU A 206 -7.67 13.07 3.54
C GLU A 206 -7.64 11.55 3.70
N VAL A 207 -8.28 10.85 2.78
CA VAL A 207 -8.36 9.40 2.76
C VAL A 207 -8.01 8.95 1.36
N THR A 208 -7.12 7.97 1.26
CA THR A 208 -6.92 7.21 0.03
C THR A 208 -7.63 5.88 0.19
N VAL A 209 -8.45 5.55 -0.80
CA VAL A 209 -9.19 4.29 -0.87
C VAL A 209 -8.80 3.55 -2.14
N ASP A 210 -8.71 2.24 -2.02
CA ASP A 210 -8.36 1.33 -3.11
C ASP A 210 -9.48 0.29 -3.29
N ASN A 211 -9.86 -0.02 -4.52
CA ASN A 211 -10.73 -1.10 -4.96
C ASN A 211 -9.91 -2.07 -5.83
N ASN A 212 -9.30 -3.06 -5.17
CA ASN A 212 -8.54 -4.14 -5.81
C ASN A 212 -9.44 -5.19 -6.46
N GLY A 213 -10.76 -4.94 -6.50
CA GLY A 213 -11.75 -5.76 -7.16
C GLY A 213 -11.76 -5.64 -8.69
N ALA A 214 -12.62 -6.44 -9.33
CA ALA A 214 -12.82 -6.39 -10.78
C ALA A 214 -13.88 -5.35 -11.22
N ALA A 215 -14.76 -4.94 -10.31
CA ALA A 215 -15.91 -4.10 -10.60
C ALA A 215 -15.89 -2.84 -9.73
N ALA A 216 -16.40 -1.73 -10.27
CA ALA A 216 -16.59 -0.51 -9.51
C ALA A 216 -17.67 -0.71 -8.44
N GLN A 217 -17.46 -0.12 -7.26
CA GLN A 217 -18.35 -0.26 -6.11
C GLN A 217 -18.89 1.08 -5.64
N THR A 218 -20.13 1.08 -5.14
CA THR A 218 -20.67 2.19 -4.35
C THR A 218 -20.82 1.70 -2.92
N THR A 219 -20.07 2.30 -1.99
CA THR A 219 -20.00 1.84 -0.61
C THR A 219 -20.13 2.99 0.38
N THR A 220 -20.25 2.66 1.67
CA THR A 220 -20.25 3.65 2.74
C THR A 220 -18.84 3.83 3.30
N LEU A 221 -18.29 5.03 3.14
CA LEU A 221 -17.11 5.49 3.86
C LEU A 221 -17.55 6.09 5.21
N LYS A 222 -16.93 5.65 6.29
CA LYS A 222 -17.05 6.30 7.61
C LYS A 222 -15.70 6.78 8.09
N LEU A 223 -15.67 7.99 8.66
CA LEU A 223 -14.53 8.49 9.41
C LEU A 223 -14.76 8.32 10.89
N TYR A 224 -13.70 7.93 11.58
CA TYR A 224 -13.71 7.65 13.00
C TYR A 224 -12.61 8.41 13.73
N LEU A 225 -12.90 8.74 14.98
CA LEU A 225 -11.92 9.20 15.95
C LEU A 225 -11.73 8.10 17.01
N SER A 226 -10.51 7.60 17.13
CA SER A 226 -10.13 6.53 18.06
C SER A 226 -9.10 7.01 19.09
N ALA A 227 -9.14 6.39 20.26
CA ALA A 227 -8.15 6.59 21.33
C ALA A 227 -6.83 5.84 21.05
N ASP A 228 -6.82 4.90 20.11
CA ASP A 228 -5.65 4.11 19.72
C ASP A 228 -5.53 4.00 18.19
N SER A 229 -4.48 3.33 17.73
CA SER A 229 -4.16 3.17 16.31
C SER A 229 -5.02 2.12 15.58
N THR A 230 -5.95 1.46 16.28
CA THR A 230 -6.80 0.42 15.70
C THR A 230 -8.21 0.97 15.54
N ILE A 231 -8.53 1.35 14.32
CA ILE A 231 -9.81 1.91 13.91
C ILE A 231 -10.82 0.78 13.78
N THR A 232 -11.94 0.92 14.47
CA THR A 232 -13.05 0.00 14.44
C THR A 232 -14.37 0.74 14.30
N THR A 233 -15.42 0.01 13.94
CA THR A 233 -16.78 0.59 13.85
C THR A 233 -17.37 0.97 15.22
N SER A 234 -16.71 0.62 16.32
CA SER A 234 -17.09 1.02 17.70
C SER A 234 -16.52 2.38 18.11
N ASP A 235 -15.61 2.95 17.32
CA ASP A 235 -15.03 4.26 17.57
C ASP A 235 -16.02 5.40 17.36
N THR A 236 -15.61 6.62 17.75
CA THR A 236 -16.47 7.79 17.61
C THR A 236 -16.59 8.19 16.15
N ALA A 237 -17.76 7.96 15.54
CA ALA A 237 -18.04 8.34 14.17
C ALA A 237 -18.02 9.87 14.00
N LEU A 238 -17.24 10.36 13.03
CA LEU A 238 -17.13 11.76 12.63
C LEU A 238 -17.92 12.07 11.36
N LEU A 239 -17.99 11.10 10.45
CA LEU A 239 -18.64 11.21 9.14
C LEU A 239 -19.18 9.86 8.70
N SER A 240 -20.27 9.86 7.94
CA SER A 240 -20.74 8.73 7.14
C SER A 240 -21.18 9.26 5.79
N GLN A 241 -20.60 8.75 4.70
CA GLN A 241 -20.87 9.22 3.35
C GLN A 241 -20.86 8.06 2.36
N SER A 242 -21.81 8.07 1.41
CA SER A 242 -21.77 7.18 0.26
C SER A 242 -20.72 7.68 -0.74
N ILE A 243 -19.83 6.78 -1.15
CA ILE A 243 -18.75 7.06 -2.10
C ILE A 243 -18.80 6.07 -3.26
N TYR A 244 -18.34 6.53 -4.42
CA TYR A 244 -18.10 5.69 -5.59
C TYR A 244 -16.61 5.41 -5.69
N MET A 245 -16.25 4.13 -5.76
CA MET A 245 -14.90 3.64 -5.95
C MET A 245 -14.85 2.99 -7.33
N ALA A 246 -14.15 3.62 -8.26
CA ALA A 246 -13.88 3.00 -9.56
C ALA A 246 -13.13 1.68 -9.33
N ALA A 247 -13.18 0.78 -10.31
CA ALA A 247 -12.10 -0.19 -10.42
C ALA A 247 -10.96 0.53 -11.15
N ASP A 248 -9.72 0.18 -10.81
CA ASP A 248 -8.49 0.37 -11.60
C ASP A 248 -7.61 1.57 -11.23
N VAL A 249 -8.11 2.55 -10.49
CA VAL A 249 -7.34 3.74 -10.11
C VAL A 249 -7.60 4.13 -8.66
N PRO A 250 -6.55 4.22 -7.81
CA PRO A 250 -6.69 4.63 -6.43
C PRO A 250 -7.28 6.04 -6.32
N SER A 251 -8.14 6.26 -5.34
CA SER A 251 -8.85 7.52 -5.17
C SER A 251 -8.49 8.19 -3.85
N THR A 252 -8.04 9.45 -3.91
CA THR A 252 -7.76 10.26 -2.71
C THR A 252 -8.78 11.40 -2.61
N GLY A 253 -9.47 11.48 -1.48
CA GLY A 253 -10.46 12.52 -1.19
C GLY A 253 -10.27 13.16 0.18
N ALA A 254 -10.59 14.46 0.29
CA ALA A 254 -10.57 15.18 1.57
C ALA A 254 -12.00 15.40 2.09
N TYR A 255 -12.28 14.84 3.25
CA TYR A 255 -13.63 14.75 3.80
C TYR A 255 -13.79 15.65 5.02
N ALA A 256 -14.85 16.48 5.01
CA ALA A 256 -15.10 17.43 6.09
C ALA A 256 -15.49 16.73 7.40
N VAL A 257 -14.88 17.16 8.50
CA VAL A 257 -15.16 16.67 9.85
C VAL A 257 -15.29 17.83 10.83
N THR A 258 -15.99 17.58 11.94
CA THR A 258 -15.97 18.46 13.12
C THR A 258 -15.32 17.70 14.26
N TRP A 259 -14.20 18.19 14.76
CA TRP A 259 -13.52 17.57 15.88
C TRP A 259 -14.38 17.71 17.14
N PRO A 260 -14.64 16.66 17.93
CA PRO A 260 -15.48 16.76 19.11
C PRO A 260 -14.98 17.85 20.08
N SER A 261 -15.90 18.65 20.60
CA SER A 261 -15.57 19.71 21.58
C SER A 261 -15.24 19.15 22.96
N THR A 262 -15.59 17.88 23.20
CA THR A 262 -15.37 17.13 24.44
C THR A 262 -13.97 16.53 24.55
N LEU A 263 -13.11 16.70 23.54
CA LEU A 263 -11.76 16.13 23.56
C LEU A 263 -10.91 16.74 24.69
N THR A 264 -10.16 15.87 25.35
CA THR A 264 -9.19 16.25 26.38
C THR A 264 -7.96 16.89 25.72
N SER A 265 -7.69 18.16 26.03
CA SER A 265 -6.49 18.86 25.56
C SER A 265 -5.23 18.11 26.01
N GLY A 266 -4.26 17.98 25.12
CA GLY A 266 -3.02 17.25 25.36
C GLY A 266 -3.11 15.73 25.19
N ALA A 267 -4.30 15.14 25.00
CA ALA A 267 -4.42 13.73 24.64
C ALA A 267 -4.01 13.48 23.18
N THR A 268 -3.51 12.27 22.91
CA THR A 268 -3.28 11.77 21.55
C THR A 268 -4.50 10.99 21.10
N TRP A 269 -4.97 11.26 19.89
CA TRP A 269 -6.07 10.56 19.23
C TRP A 269 -5.62 10.13 17.85
N TYR A 270 -6.41 9.27 17.20
CA TYR A 270 -6.20 8.84 15.84
C TYR A 270 -7.45 9.14 15.04
N VAL A 271 -7.29 9.72 13.86
CA VAL A 271 -8.36 9.77 12.86
C VAL A 271 -8.14 8.65 11.87
N GLY A 272 -9.21 7.97 11.50
CA GLY A 272 -9.17 6.84 10.58
C GLY A 272 -10.41 6.75 9.73
N ALA A 273 -10.37 5.85 8.76
CA ALA A 273 -11.47 5.58 7.87
C ALA A 273 -11.75 4.08 7.79
N CYS A 274 -13.02 3.76 7.52
CA CYS A 274 -13.43 2.45 7.06
C CYS A 274 -14.28 2.58 5.78
N VAL A 275 -13.93 1.84 4.74
CA VAL A 275 -14.82 1.54 3.61
C VAL A 275 -15.63 0.28 3.91
N ASP A 276 -16.76 0.10 3.21
CA ASP A 276 -17.79 -0.89 3.53
C ASP A 276 -18.08 -1.00 5.04
N ALA A 277 -18.18 0.14 5.71
CA ALA A 277 -18.36 0.20 7.17
C ALA A 277 -19.77 -0.26 7.64
N SER A 278 -20.57 -0.82 6.74
CA SER A 278 -21.86 -1.46 6.99
C SER A 278 -21.83 -2.96 6.66
N SER A 279 -20.67 -3.50 6.24
CA SER A 279 -20.44 -4.91 5.88
C SER A 279 -21.46 -5.44 4.88
N THR A 280 -21.62 -4.71 3.78
CA THR A 280 -22.61 -5.01 2.73
C THR A 280 -22.02 -5.72 1.53
N LEU A 281 -20.70 -5.63 1.35
CA LEU A 281 -19.94 -6.34 0.34
C LEU A 281 -19.26 -7.53 1.01
N THR A 282 -19.18 -8.66 0.31
CA THR A 282 -18.37 -9.79 0.77
C THR A 282 -17.06 -9.76 0.00
N GLU A 283 -15.97 -9.59 0.73
CA GLU A 283 -14.67 -9.35 0.15
C GLU A 283 -13.70 -10.51 0.43
N VAL A 284 -12.66 -10.64 -0.40
CA VAL A 284 -11.64 -11.66 -0.16
C VAL A 284 -10.72 -11.32 1.01
N ARG A 285 -10.73 -10.05 1.44
CA ARG A 285 -10.02 -9.47 2.57
C ARG A 285 -10.94 -8.43 3.20
N GLU A 286 -11.28 -8.63 4.46
CA GLU A 286 -12.13 -7.71 5.24
C GLU A 286 -11.29 -6.90 6.25
N ASP A 287 -10.02 -7.28 6.42
CA ASP A 287 -9.10 -6.75 7.42
C ASP A 287 -8.33 -5.51 6.96
N ASN A 288 -8.45 -5.15 5.67
CA ASN A 288 -7.89 -3.94 5.05
C ASN A 288 -8.94 -2.84 4.82
N ASN A 289 -10.21 -3.11 5.13
CA ASN A 289 -11.30 -2.15 4.99
C ASN A 289 -11.20 -0.95 5.94
N CYS A 290 -10.43 -1.06 7.02
CA CYS A 290 -10.19 0.02 7.97
C CYS A 290 -8.68 0.29 8.13
N ALA A 291 -8.33 1.57 8.23
CA ALA A 291 -6.99 2.01 8.62
C ALA A 291 -7.07 3.35 9.35
N TYR A 292 -6.11 3.61 10.24
CA TYR A 292 -5.90 4.99 10.69
C TYR A 292 -5.30 5.81 9.55
N ILE A 293 -5.32 7.13 9.66
CA ILE A 293 -4.83 8.09 8.66
C ILE A 293 -3.65 8.85 9.26
N ALA A 294 -3.87 9.39 10.47
CA ALA A 294 -2.87 10.16 11.18
C ALA A 294 -3.14 10.20 12.69
N GLN A 295 -2.07 10.48 13.43
CA GLN A 295 -2.14 10.84 14.84
C GLN A 295 -2.53 12.31 15.00
N LEU A 296 -3.25 12.60 16.07
CA LEU A 296 -3.78 13.91 16.40
C LEU A 296 -3.38 14.31 17.82
N LYS A 297 -2.93 15.54 17.98
CA LYS A 297 -2.71 16.20 19.26
C LYS A 297 -3.75 17.30 19.45
N VAL A 298 -4.52 17.20 20.54
CA VAL A 298 -5.61 18.14 20.82
C VAL A 298 -5.10 19.39 21.52
N ARG A 299 -5.42 20.56 20.98
CA ARG A 299 -5.36 21.86 21.67
C ARG A 299 -6.74 22.23 22.23
#